data_AF-A0A0A2C398-F1
#
_entry.id   AF-A0A0A2C398-F1
#
_cell.length_a   1.000
_cell.length_b   1.000
_cell.length_c   1.000
_cell.angle_alpha   90.00
_cell.angle_beta   90.00
_cell.angle_gamma   90.00
#
_symmetry.space_group_name_H-M   'P 1'
#
loop_
_entity.id
_entity.type
_entity.pdbx_description
1 polymer ?
#
loop_
_entity_poly.entity_id
_entity_poly.type
_entity_poly.pdbx_seq_one_letter_code
_entity_poly.pdbx_strand_id
1 'polypeptide(L)'
;MPRKRGKPRREEMELPANIQRAFIARASGANWIQCAEVGETTTENLRKWRQHPDAQGYIQTAIESNLGESHSKFADAAPRLAERLIELGL
;
A
#
# COMPACT_ATOMS: atom_id res chain seq x y z
N MET A 1 7.73 42.25 5.14
CA MET A 1 7.57 40.94 4.46
C MET A 1 6.74 40.04 5.35
N PRO A 2 5.66 39.40 4.88
CA PRO A 2 4.87 38.52 5.74
C PRO A 2 5.72 37.29 6.10
N ARG A 3 5.78 36.98 7.40
CA ARG A 3 6.49 35.82 7.94
C ARG A 3 5.93 34.56 7.25
N LYS A 4 6.79 33.80 6.57
CA LYS A 4 6.43 32.48 6.03
C LYS A 4 5.84 31.65 7.19
N ARG A 5 4.53 31.37 7.13
CA ARG A 5 3.87 30.41 8.01
C ARG A 5 4.72 29.14 8.01
N GLY A 6 5.12 28.67 9.19
CA GLY A 6 5.87 27.42 9.33
C GLY A 6 5.12 26.27 8.64
N LYS A 7 5.85 25.24 8.19
CA LYS A 7 5.21 24.04 7.63
C LYS A 7 4.22 23.48 8.66
N PRO A 8 2.98 23.13 8.25
CA PRO A 8 2.01 22.51 9.15
C PRO A 8 2.58 21.23 9.77
N ARG A 9 2.07 20.88 10.95
CA ARG A 9 2.49 19.65 11.63
C ARG A 9 2.02 18.46 10.82
N ARG A 10 2.79 17.38 10.81
CA ARG A 10 2.48 16.18 10.00
C ARG A 10 1.09 15.61 10.31
N GLU A 11 0.68 15.68 11.57
CA GLU A 11 -0.63 15.23 12.09
C GLU A 11 -1.83 16.03 11.54
N GLU A 12 -1.58 17.23 11.01
CA GLU A 12 -2.60 18.12 10.42
C GLU A 12 -2.57 18.06 8.89
N MET A 13 -1.67 17.25 8.31
CA MET A 13 -1.48 17.12 6.87
C MET A 13 -2.03 15.79 6.40
N GLU A 14 -2.70 15.80 5.26
CA GLU A 14 -3.02 14.56 4.55
C GLU A 14 -1.74 13.80 4.18
N LEU A 15 -1.84 12.47 4.15
CA LEU A 15 -0.75 11.60 3.75
C LEU A 15 -0.25 11.98 2.35
N PRO A 16 1.02 12.39 2.19
CA PRO A 16 1.53 12.77 0.88
C PRO A 16 1.50 11.59 -0.10
N ALA A 17 1.25 11.86 -1.39
CA ALA A 17 1.11 10.82 -2.42
C ALA A 17 2.31 9.86 -2.50
N ASN A 18 3.53 10.34 -2.25
CA ASN A 18 4.73 9.50 -2.22
C ASN A 18 4.76 8.55 -1.00
N ILE A 19 4.24 8.99 0.14
CA ILE A 19 4.09 8.17 1.35
C ILE A 19 2.96 7.16 1.16
N GLN A 20 1.87 7.55 0.51
CA GLN A 20 0.77 6.65 0.13
C GLN A 20 1.28 5.50 -0.75
N ARG A 21 2.05 5.80 -1.82
CA ARG A 21 2.70 4.79 -2.68
C ARG A 21 3.56 3.81 -1.87
N ALA A 22 4.36 4.32 -0.94
CA ALA A 22 5.17 3.48 -0.06
C ALA A 22 4.33 2.60 0.88
N PHE A 23 3.20 3.10 1.39
CA PHE A 23 2.29 2.34 2.24
C PHE A 23 1.49 1.28 1.48
N ILE A 24 1.14 1.53 0.21
CA ILE A 24 0.57 0.51 -0.67
C ILE A 24 1.58 -0.63 -0.87
N ALA A 25 2.84 -0.31 -1.18
CA ALA A 25 3.89 -1.33 -1.28
C ALA A 25 4.05 -2.12 0.03
N ARG A 26 3.92 -1.45 1.18
CA ARG A 26 3.93 -2.11 2.50
C ARG A 26 2.76 -3.06 2.68
N ALA A 27 1.56 -2.66 2.27
CA ALA A 27 0.36 -3.51 2.29
C ALA A 27 0.50 -4.74 1.39
N SER A 28 1.28 -4.66 0.31
CA SER A 28 1.63 -5.79 -0.56
C SER A 28 2.76 -6.67 -0.01
N GLY A 29 3.27 -6.39 1.19
CA GLY A 29 4.30 -7.21 1.86
C GLY A 29 5.74 -6.73 1.71
N ALA A 30 6.00 -5.61 1.01
CA ALA A 30 7.35 -5.09 0.84
C ALA A 30 7.98 -4.67 2.18
N ASN A 31 9.30 -4.82 2.29
CA ASN A 31 10.04 -4.35 3.47
C ASN A 31 10.20 -2.81 3.44
N TRP A 32 10.62 -2.21 4.56
CA TRP A 32 10.72 -0.75 4.68
C TRP A 32 11.70 -0.10 3.70
N ILE A 33 12.76 -0.80 3.30
CA ILE A 33 13.77 -0.29 2.36
C ILE A 33 13.14 -0.20 0.97
N GLN A 34 12.47 -1.27 0.53
CA GLN A 34 11.72 -1.31 -0.73
C GLN A 34 10.60 -0.27 -0.76
N CYS A 35 9.88 -0.09 0.36
CA CYS A 35 8.85 0.95 0.45
C CYS A 35 9.45 2.35 0.30
N ALA A 36 10.64 2.58 0.84
CA ALA A 36 11.35 3.85 0.74
C ALA A 36 11.78 4.15 -0.69
N GLU A 37 12.24 3.14 -1.43
CA GLU A 37 12.54 3.23 -2.85
C GLU A 37 11.28 3.56 -3.67
N VAL A 38 10.17 2.84 -3.44
CA VAL A 38 8.89 3.08 -4.14
C VAL A 38 8.32 4.48 -3.85
N GLY A 39 8.47 4.95 -2.62
CA GLY A 39 8.02 6.27 -2.20
C GLY A 39 9.03 7.39 -2.45
N GLU A 40 10.15 7.11 -3.12
CA GLU A 40 11.25 8.05 -3.37
C GLU A 40 11.61 8.87 -2.11
N THR A 41 11.74 8.16 -0.99
CA THR A 41 11.90 8.75 0.34
C THR A 41 12.89 7.93 1.16
N THR A 42 13.17 8.34 2.39
CA THR A 42 13.98 7.56 3.33
C THR A 42 13.11 6.71 4.25
N THR A 43 13.67 5.59 4.72
CA THR A 43 13.03 4.71 5.71
C THR A 43 12.70 5.45 7.00
N GLU A 44 13.57 6.36 7.45
CA GLU A 44 13.34 7.21 8.61
C GLU A 44 12.14 8.13 8.42
N ASN A 45 12.00 8.75 7.25
CA ASN A 45 10.87 9.61 6.96
C ASN A 45 9.56 8.81 6.94
N LEU A 46 9.56 7.59 6.38
CA LEU A 46 8.41 6.70 6.42
C LEU A 46 8.02 6.28 7.84
N ARG A 47 9.00 5.98 8.70
CA ARG A 47 8.73 5.65 10.11
C ARG A 47 8.10 6.81 10.87
N LYS A 48 8.48 8.05 10.55
CA LYS A 48 7.84 9.25 11.10
C LYS A 48 6.39 9.39 10.60
N TRP A 49 6.14 9.11 9.32
CA TRP A 49 4.77 9.12 8.78
C TRP A 49 3.90 7.96 9.28
N ARG A 50 4.50 6.83 9.68
CA ARG A 50 3.76 5.72 10.32
C ARG A 50 3.12 6.11 11.66
N GLN A 51 3.66 7.12 12.33
CA GLN A 51 3.10 7.63 13.60
C GLN A 51 1.85 8.51 13.37
N HIS A 52 1.52 8.84 12.12
CA HIS A 52 0.31 9.58 11.79
C HIS A 52 -0.94 8.77 12.14
N PRO A 53 -1.98 9.37 12.73
CA PRO A 53 -3.21 8.66 13.10
C PRO A 53 -3.83 7.92 11.91
N ASP A 54 -3.84 8.54 10.74
CA ASP A 54 -4.43 7.95 9.52
C ASP A 54 -3.55 6.89 8.85
N ALA A 55 -2.27 6.78 9.20
CA ALA A 55 -1.36 5.86 8.50
C ALA A 55 -1.75 4.40 8.71
N GLN A 56 -2.16 4.03 9.93
CA GLN A 56 -2.57 2.67 10.23
C GLN A 56 -3.86 2.30 9.49
N GLY A 57 -4.86 3.18 9.49
CA GLY A 57 -6.11 2.98 8.75
C GLY A 57 -5.85 2.83 7.25
N TYR A 58 -5.03 3.71 6.67
CA TYR A 58 -4.69 3.67 5.25
C TYR A 58 -4.02 2.35 4.85
N ILE A 59 -3.04 1.87 5.64
CA ILE A 59 -2.36 0.59 5.38
C ILE A 59 -3.36 -0.57 5.48
N GLN A 60 -4.24 -0.57 6.48
CA GLN A 60 -5.22 -1.63 6.67
C GLN A 60 -6.23 -1.70 5.51
N THR A 61 -6.78 -0.57 5.08
CA THR A 61 -7.67 -0.51 3.91
C THR A 61 -6.97 -0.99 2.64
N ALA A 62 -5.69 -0.63 2.46
CA ALA A 62 -4.91 -1.13 1.32
C ALA A 62 -4.70 -2.66 1.37
N ILE A 63 -4.51 -3.24 2.56
CA ILE A 63 -4.41 -4.70 2.73
C ILE A 63 -5.73 -5.38 2.36
N GLU A 64 -6.85 -4.86 2.87
CA GLU A 64 -8.19 -5.40 2.58
C GLU A 64 -8.52 -5.32 1.08
N SER A 65 -8.18 -4.21 0.43
CA SER A 65 -8.35 -4.07 -1.03
C SER A 65 -7.51 -5.08 -1.80
N ASN A 66 -6.24 -5.28 -1.42
CA ASN A 66 -5.35 -6.24 -2.07
C ASN A 66 -5.86 -7.68 -1.89
N LEU A 67 -6.39 -8.01 -0.71
CA LEU A 67 -7.00 -9.31 -0.45
C LEU A 67 -8.25 -9.52 -1.31
N GLY A 68 -9.14 -8.51 -1.38
CA GLY A 68 -10.32 -8.55 -2.23
C GLY A 68 -9.97 -8.81 -3.71
N GLU A 69 -9.02 -8.05 -4.25
CA GLU A 69 -8.58 -8.23 -5.64
C GLU A 69 -7.95 -9.62 -5.87
N SER A 70 -7.19 -10.12 -4.90
CA SER A 70 -6.60 -11.46 -4.97
C SER A 70 -7.67 -12.55 -4.99
N HIS A 71 -8.68 -12.45 -4.12
CA HIS A 71 -9.81 -13.37 -4.11
C HIS A 71 -10.59 -13.38 -5.42
N SER A 72 -10.86 -12.20 -6.01
CA SER A 72 -11.49 -12.10 -7.32
C SER A 72 -10.66 -12.79 -8.42
N LYS A 73 -9.35 -12.54 -8.46
CA LYS A 73 -8.45 -13.20 -9.43
C LYS A 73 -8.46 -14.72 -9.30
N PHE A 74 -8.48 -15.25 -8.06
CA PHE A 74 -8.58 -16.69 -7.83
C PHE A 74 -9.93 -17.24 -8.29
N ALA A 75 -11.03 -16.54 -8.00
CA ALA A 75 -12.36 -16.95 -8.42
C ALA A 75 -12.47 -17.01 -9.96
N ASP A 76 -11.87 -16.06 -10.67
CA ASP A 76 -11.88 -16.01 -12.13
C ASP A 76 -10.97 -17.09 -12.76
N ALA A 77 -9.84 -17.41 -12.10
CA ALA A 77 -8.88 -18.38 -12.60
C ALA A 77 -9.26 -19.84 -12.29
N ALA A 78 -9.98 -20.09 -11.20
CA ALA A 78 -10.30 -21.45 -10.75
C ALA A 78 -11.09 -22.29 -11.77
N PRO A 79 -12.12 -21.76 -12.47
CA PRO A 79 -12.81 -22.51 -13.51
C PRO A 79 -11.90 -22.88 -14.68
N ARG A 80 -11.07 -21.94 -15.14
CA ARG A 80 -10.11 -22.17 -16.23
C ARG A 80 -9.09 -23.25 -15.87
N LEU A 81 -8.64 -23.26 -14.61
CA LEU A 81 -7.76 -24.31 -14.10
C LEU A 81 -8.48 -25.66 -14.09
N ALA A 82 -9.74 -25.72 -13.65
CA ALA A 82 -10.54 -26.94 -13.63
C ALA A 82 -10.76 -27.51 -15.04
N GLU A 83 -11.12 -26.67 -16.02
CA GLU A 83 -11.24 -27.05 -17.43
C GLU A 83 -9.93 -27.66 -17.95
N ARG A 84 -8.80 -27.00 -17.68
CA ARG A 84 -7.50 -27.49 -18.14
C ARG A 84 -7.11 -28.82 -17.50
N LEU A 85 -7.47 -29.05 -16.24
CA LEU A 85 -7.24 -30.33 -15.57
C LEU A 85 -8.10 -31.45 -16.15
N ILE A 86 -9.35 -31.16 -16.53
CA ILE A 86 -10.23 -32.12 -17.20
C ILE A 86 -9.65 -32.51 -18.57
N GLU A 87 -9.18 -31.54 -19.37
CA GLU A 87 -8.57 -31.80 -20.68
C GLU A 87 -7.32 -32.68 -20.62
N LEU A 88 -6.53 -32.60 -19.54
CA LEU A 88 -5.31 -33.38 -19.37
C LEU A 88 -5.57 -34.79 -18.83
N GLY A 89 -6.70 -35.00 -18.16
CA GLY A 89 -7.08 -36.30 -17.58
C GLY A 89 -7.85 -37.21 -18.54
N LEU A 90 -8.34 -36.67 -19.66
CA LEU A 90 -8.96 -37.38 -20.78
C LEU A 90 -7.93 -37.71 -21.87
#